data_AF-A0A6G1RZC2-F1
#
_entry.id   AF-A0A6G1RZC2-F1
#
_cell.length_a   1.000
_cell.length_b   1.000
_cell.length_c   1.000
_cell.angle_alpha   90.00
_cell.angle_beta   90.00
_cell.angle_gamma   90.00
#
_symmetry.space_group_name_H-M   'P 1'
#
loop_
_entity.id
_entity.type
_entity.pdbx_description
1 polymer ?
#
loop_
_entity_poly.entity_id
_entity_poly.type
_entity_poly.pdbx_seq_one_letter_code
_entity_poly.pdbx_strand_id
1 'polypeptide(L)'
;LGKAKLLRTGLNALYQAIHPVHGIAWTDGKQVILTSLHLRNGEPKFGDSSVVGQFEHVHGLYWGPCPPDAPALLAVQHKKHITVWQLCFNATERNKLLVSQICDISEPFPVLPQGCVWHPKKEILAVLTTRDASVLHSVHLNNSRIKADIKGSGLIHCACWTKEGNRLVVGVGSALHSYIWDDAQKTLNACSFCPIFDVGGYICAVEATLHFQVAVTTELPLDKICGLNAGVAFEVPSSVETESFPSQSSLCGEEEYSMDGGKKSLDSEQPLSVVTSPVDLTHILSSKQGADSSPLLHLRPKDYLTGSGQDSSHLILVTFERKVTSTKKVSIPGILVPDIMAFDPKTQTVSVASNTCNVILVYSLTSSSLPNIQQIQLEKNEKPKGLCFLTNKLLLILVGRQKFTDPAFLPSSRSDKYMIRLMIKELIFEMGPSTPASVN
;
A
#
# COMPACT_ATOMS: atom_id res chain seq x y z
N LEU A 1 -9.72 11.53 14.71
CA LEU A 1 -8.24 11.56 14.69
C LEU A 1 -7.74 12.95 14.30
N GLY A 2 -8.00 13.46 13.09
CA GLY A 2 -7.72 14.87 12.77
C GLY A 2 -7.15 15.08 11.37
N LYS A 3 -6.18 15.99 11.23
CA LYS A 3 -5.40 16.17 9.99
C LYS A 3 -4.18 15.25 10.03
N ALA A 4 -3.83 14.60 8.93
CA ALA A 4 -2.62 13.79 8.79
C ALA A 4 -1.99 13.94 7.41
N LYS A 5 -0.67 13.83 7.31
CA LYS A 5 0.08 13.66 6.05
C LYS A 5 0.40 12.18 5.88
N LEU A 6 -0.33 11.48 5.00
CA LEU A 6 -0.18 10.03 4.77
C LEU A 6 0.28 9.74 3.35
N LEU A 7 0.84 8.54 3.13
CA LEU A 7 1.16 8.06 1.78
C LEU A 7 -0.09 7.98 0.91
N ARG A 8 0.04 8.32 -0.38
CA ARG A 8 -1.08 8.25 -1.34
C ARG A 8 -1.51 6.81 -1.60
N THR A 9 -0.56 5.88 -1.70
CA THR A 9 -0.77 4.46 -2.07
C THR A 9 0.22 3.53 -1.34
N GLY A 10 -0.03 2.23 -1.44
CA GLY A 10 0.87 1.14 -1.12
C GLY A 10 0.90 0.70 0.35
N LEU A 11 0.12 1.33 1.23
CA LEU A 11 0.17 1.09 2.67
C LEU A 11 -1.22 0.74 3.23
N ASN A 12 -1.29 -0.32 4.05
CA ASN A 12 -2.34 -0.50 5.04
C ASN A 12 -1.87 0.11 6.37
N ALA A 13 -2.30 1.32 6.70
CA ALA A 13 -1.86 2.01 7.92
C ALA A 13 -2.50 1.48 9.22
N LEU A 14 -3.31 0.42 9.15
CA LEU A 14 -3.80 -0.32 10.32
C LEU A 14 -3.19 -1.74 10.42
N TYR A 15 -2.32 -2.14 9.48
CA TYR A 15 -1.59 -3.40 9.56
C TYR A 15 -0.67 -3.40 10.79
N GLN A 16 -0.83 -4.39 11.68
CA GLN A 16 -0.14 -4.46 12.96
C GLN A 16 -0.25 -3.19 13.83
N ALA A 17 -1.29 -2.36 13.66
CA ALA A 17 -1.44 -1.10 14.40
C ALA A 17 -2.09 -1.23 15.79
N ILE A 18 -2.58 -2.42 16.16
CA ILE A 18 -3.32 -2.65 17.42
C ILE A 18 -2.52 -3.56 18.36
N HIS A 19 -2.30 -3.09 19.59
CA HIS A 19 -1.74 -3.87 20.70
C HIS A 19 -2.85 -4.17 21.72
N PRO A 20 -2.93 -5.40 22.27
CA PRO A 20 -3.99 -5.77 23.22
C PRO A 20 -4.00 -4.93 24.51
N VAL A 21 -2.85 -4.40 24.92
CA VAL A 21 -2.68 -3.60 26.16
C VAL A 21 -2.52 -2.09 25.89
N HIS A 22 -1.96 -1.69 24.74
CA HIS A 22 -1.64 -0.29 24.46
C HIS A 22 -2.64 0.39 23.49
N GLY A 23 -3.61 -0.36 22.96
CA GLY A 23 -4.59 0.15 22.00
C GLY A 23 -4.01 0.35 20.61
N ILE A 24 -4.46 1.39 19.91
CA ILE A 24 -4.06 1.66 18.52
C ILE A 24 -2.88 2.64 18.49
N ALA A 25 -1.81 2.26 17.79
CA ALA A 25 -0.76 3.18 17.34
C ALA A 25 -1.15 3.79 15.99
N TRP A 26 -1.15 5.12 15.88
CA TRP A 26 -1.41 5.84 14.64
C TRP A 26 -0.55 7.12 14.55
N THR A 27 -0.54 7.75 13.36
CA THR A 27 0.28 8.94 13.11
C THR A 27 -0.46 10.02 12.33
N ASP A 28 -0.10 11.28 12.59
CA ASP A 28 -0.43 12.44 11.76
C ASP A 28 0.61 12.71 10.64
N GLY A 29 1.63 11.86 10.52
CA GLY A 29 2.79 12.00 9.63
C GLY A 29 4.02 12.62 10.28
N LYS A 30 3.92 13.09 11.53
CA LYS A 30 5.03 13.61 12.35
C LYS A 30 5.10 12.98 13.74
N GLN A 31 3.96 12.75 14.37
CA GLN A 31 3.85 12.25 15.73
C GLN A 31 3.44 10.79 15.74
N VAL A 32 3.90 10.04 16.74
CA VAL A 32 3.40 8.71 17.04
C VAL A 32 2.46 8.83 18.22
N ILE A 33 1.21 8.42 18.03
CA ILE A 33 0.12 8.61 18.98
C ILE A 33 -0.45 7.24 19.31
N LEU A 34 -0.59 6.93 20.60
CA LEU A 34 -1.39 5.81 21.07
C LEU A 34 -2.77 6.33 21.43
N THR A 35 -3.81 5.63 21.01
CA THR A 35 -5.18 5.82 21.49
C THR A 35 -5.63 4.53 22.15
N SER A 36 -6.03 4.62 23.41
CA SER A 36 -6.55 3.47 24.15
C SER A 36 -7.74 2.86 23.41
N LEU A 37 -7.74 1.54 23.22
CA LEU A 37 -8.82 0.78 22.60
C LEU A 37 -9.09 -0.45 23.46
N HIS A 38 -10.34 -0.62 23.88
CA HIS A 38 -10.80 -1.80 24.59
C HIS A 38 -12.09 -2.34 23.97
N LEU A 39 -12.25 -3.66 23.92
CA LEU A 39 -13.52 -4.30 23.58
C LEU A 39 -14.34 -4.50 24.86
N ARG A 40 -15.45 -3.78 25.02
CA ARG A 40 -16.38 -3.94 26.15
C ARG A 40 -17.71 -4.46 25.62
N ASN A 41 -18.11 -5.65 26.07
CA ASN A 41 -19.30 -6.36 25.59
C ASN A 41 -19.29 -6.63 24.06
N GLY A 42 -18.10 -6.78 23.47
CA GLY A 42 -17.92 -6.95 22.02
C GLY A 42 -17.85 -5.62 21.24
N GLU A 43 -18.21 -4.49 21.84
CA GLU A 43 -18.10 -3.17 21.22
C GLU A 43 -16.73 -2.52 21.49
N PRO A 44 -16.06 -1.95 20.47
CA PRO A 44 -14.85 -1.18 20.65
C PRO A 44 -15.12 0.19 21.27
N LYS A 45 -14.39 0.51 22.34
CA LYS A 45 -14.40 1.82 23.01
C LYS A 45 -13.01 2.44 22.93
N PHE A 46 -12.96 3.63 22.35
CA PHE A 46 -11.77 4.48 22.32
C PHE A 46 -11.71 5.31 23.60
N GLY A 47 -10.54 5.36 24.22
CA GLY A 47 -10.24 6.19 25.38
C GLY A 47 -9.27 7.32 25.04
N ASP A 48 -8.51 7.73 26.05
CA ASP A 48 -7.54 8.81 25.93
C ASP A 48 -6.41 8.50 24.94
N SER A 49 -5.74 9.56 24.50
CA SER A 49 -4.62 9.47 23.56
C SER A 49 -3.36 10.12 24.12
N SER A 50 -2.20 9.48 23.92
CA SER A 50 -0.89 9.95 24.36
C SER A 50 0.10 10.00 23.20
N VAL A 51 0.94 11.03 23.17
CA VAL A 51 2.04 11.13 22.20
C VAL A 51 3.24 10.35 22.74
N VAL A 52 3.74 9.39 21.96
CA VAL A 52 4.93 8.57 22.26
C VAL A 52 6.20 9.31 21.88
N GLY A 53 6.19 10.01 20.75
CA GLY A 53 7.33 10.73 20.22
C GLY A 53 6.96 11.63 19.05
N GLN A 54 7.84 12.59 18.76
CA GLN A 54 7.75 13.49 17.63
C GLN A 54 8.94 13.27 16.69
N PHE A 55 8.66 13.24 15.40
CA PHE A 55 9.59 12.88 14.34
C PHE A 55 9.40 13.84 13.16
N GLU A 56 10.41 13.93 12.30
CA GLU A 56 10.34 14.75 11.08
C GLU A 56 9.29 14.19 10.09
N HIS A 57 9.30 12.87 9.91
CA HIS A 57 8.48 12.12 8.95
C HIS A 57 8.17 10.73 9.49
N VAL A 58 6.89 10.38 9.68
CA VAL A 58 6.43 9.01 9.98
C VAL A 58 5.61 8.49 8.80
N HIS A 59 5.95 7.30 8.30
CA HIS A 59 5.26 6.65 7.18
C HIS A 59 4.41 5.46 7.61
N GLY A 60 4.81 4.70 8.62
CA GLY A 60 4.13 3.48 9.07
C GLY A 60 4.46 3.15 10.52
N LEU A 61 3.57 2.38 11.16
CA LEU A 61 3.67 1.98 12.57
C LEU A 61 3.23 0.53 12.69
N TYR A 62 4.07 -0.29 13.32
CA TYR A 62 3.87 -1.74 13.38
C TYR A 62 4.27 -2.26 14.76
N TRP A 63 3.29 -2.77 15.52
CA TRP A 63 3.57 -3.52 16.73
C TRP A 63 4.24 -4.85 16.38
N GLY A 64 5.30 -5.17 17.12
CA GLY A 64 5.93 -6.47 17.12
C GLY A 64 5.05 -7.54 17.78
N PRO A 65 5.55 -8.78 17.85
CA PRO A 65 4.88 -9.81 18.65
C PRO A 65 4.75 -9.35 20.11
N CYS A 66 3.66 -9.76 20.76
CA CYS A 66 3.37 -9.46 22.16
C CYS A 66 3.35 -10.77 22.97
N PRO A 67 4.51 -11.26 23.46
CA PRO A 67 4.54 -12.25 24.53
C PRO A 67 3.90 -11.68 25.81
N PRO A 68 3.22 -12.49 26.65
CA PRO A 68 2.52 -12.00 27.85
C PRO A 68 3.42 -11.24 28.85
N ASP A 69 4.67 -11.69 28.98
CA ASP A 69 5.62 -11.22 29.99
C ASP A 69 6.76 -10.35 29.41
N ALA A 70 6.62 -9.91 28.14
CA ALA A 70 7.62 -9.12 27.42
C ALA A 70 7.15 -7.67 27.22
N PRO A 71 8.08 -6.71 27.10
CA PRO A 71 7.73 -5.33 26.80
C PRO A 71 7.18 -5.19 25.37
N ALA A 72 6.29 -4.24 25.14
CA ALA A 72 5.71 -4.04 23.82
C ALA A 72 6.72 -3.36 22.88
N LEU A 73 6.90 -3.89 21.67
CA LEU A 73 7.80 -3.35 20.67
C LEU A 73 7.01 -2.65 19.55
N LEU A 74 7.37 -1.40 19.24
CA LEU A 74 6.77 -0.61 18.16
C LEU A 74 7.85 -0.21 17.15
N ALA A 75 7.76 -0.73 15.92
CA ALA A 75 8.55 -0.25 14.80
C ALA A 75 7.91 1.02 14.23
N VAL A 76 8.69 2.10 14.17
CA VAL A 76 8.34 3.37 13.55
C VAL A 76 9.11 3.47 12.23
N GLN A 77 8.38 3.46 11.13
CA GLN A 77 8.95 3.52 9.79
C GLN A 77 9.07 4.97 9.31
N HIS A 78 10.26 5.36 8.88
CA HIS A 78 10.55 6.65 8.27
C HIS A 78 10.83 6.48 6.76
N LYS A 79 11.36 7.51 6.09
CA LYS A 79 11.64 7.47 4.65
C LYS A 79 12.79 6.52 4.28
N LYS A 80 13.88 6.52 5.06
CA LYS A 80 15.13 5.78 4.81
C LYS A 80 15.67 5.06 6.05
N HIS A 81 14.93 5.07 7.16
CA HIS A 81 15.33 4.36 8.37
C HIS A 81 14.10 3.87 9.12
N ILE A 82 14.31 2.96 10.08
CA ILE A 82 13.29 2.41 10.96
C ILE A 82 13.84 2.46 12.37
N THR A 83 13.09 3.03 13.30
CA THR A 83 13.43 2.99 14.72
C THR A 83 12.52 1.99 15.43
N VAL A 84 13.06 1.20 16.36
CA VAL A 84 12.26 0.30 17.21
C VAL A 84 12.24 0.83 18.62
N TRP A 85 11.04 0.98 19.14
CA TRP A 85 10.76 1.53 20.46
C TRP A 85 10.19 0.45 21.37
N GLN A 86 10.71 0.37 22.59
CA GLN A 86 10.21 -0.48 23.65
C GLN A 86 9.30 0.34 24.56
N LEU A 87 8.11 -0.20 24.84
CA LEU A 87 7.07 0.44 25.63
C LEU A 87 6.67 -0.47 26.80
N CYS A 88 6.69 0.10 28.01
CA CYS A 88 6.36 -0.59 29.26
C CYS A 88 5.47 0.32 30.13
N PHE A 89 4.50 -0.24 30.85
CA PHE A 89 3.88 0.47 31.96
C PHE A 89 4.65 0.20 33.26
N ASN A 90 5.06 1.26 33.96
CA ASN A 90 5.73 1.11 35.24
C ASN A 90 4.72 0.95 36.39
N ALA A 91 4.62 -0.28 36.92
CA ALA A 91 3.72 -0.61 38.03
C ALA A 91 4.04 0.17 39.32
N THR A 92 5.29 0.59 39.56
CA THR A 92 5.66 1.34 40.77
C THR A 92 5.34 2.84 40.66
N GLU A 93 5.35 3.39 39.44
CA GLU A 93 5.05 4.81 39.16
C GLU A 93 3.64 5.01 38.59
N ARG A 94 2.61 4.49 39.27
CA ARG A 94 1.18 4.69 38.90
C ARG A 94 0.84 4.32 37.44
N ASN A 95 1.45 3.28 36.88
CA ASN A 95 1.30 2.89 35.47
C ASN A 95 1.69 3.98 34.47
N LYS A 96 2.70 4.81 34.80
CA LYS A 96 3.32 5.71 33.83
C LYS A 96 3.91 4.90 32.67
N LEU A 97 3.66 5.35 31.44
CA LEU A 97 4.26 4.76 30.24
C LEU A 97 5.74 5.16 30.17
N LEU A 98 6.62 4.16 30.18
CA LEU A 98 8.03 4.27 29.85
C LEU A 98 8.22 3.92 28.38
N VAL A 99 9.05 4.70 27.70
CA VAL A 99 9.30 4.63 26.26
C VAL A 99 10.80 4.79 26.05
N SER A 100 11.44 3.83 25.38
CA SER A 100 12.86 3.90 25.01
C SER A 100 13.08 3.40 23.59
N GLN A 101 13.97 4.05 22.85
CA GLN A 101 14.43 3.54 21.55
C GLN A 101 15.50 2.46 21.79
N ILE A 102 15.34 1.29 21.18
CA ILE A 102 16.26 0.14 21.33
C ILE A 102 17.02 -0.19 20.04
N CYS A 103 16.49 0.20 18.87
CA CYS A 103 17.10 -0.07 17.57
C CYS A 103 16.96 1.13 16.63
N ASP A 104 17.95 1.31 15.76
CA ASP A 104 17.91 2.22 14.60
C ASP A 104 18.50 1.49 13.40
N ILE A 105 17.74 1.46 12.30
CA ILE A 105 18.05 0.68 11.10
C ILE A 105 18.05 1.65 9.92
N SER A 106 19.22 2.03 9.44
CA SER A 106 19.38 2.91 8.27
C SER A 106 19.55 2.13 6.96
N GLU A 107 18.78 2.51 5.94
CA GLU A 107 18.80 1.93 4.60
C GLU A 107 19.23 2.97 3.53
N PRO A 108 20.07 2.57 2.55
CA PRO A 108 20.56 3.49 1.52
C PRO A 108 19.43 3.95 0.59
N PHE A 109 18.48 3.05 0.33
CA PHE A 109 17.28 3.31 -0.48
C PHE A 109 16.05 3.52 0.42
N PRO A 110 15.00 4.21 -0.08
CA PRO A 110 13.78 4.37 0.69
C PRO A 110 13.13 3.03 1.04
N VAL A 111 12.69 2.90 2.30
CA VAL A 111 11.92 1.75 2.78
C VAL A 111 10.58 1.71 2.05
N LEU A 112 10.13 0.53 1.66
CA LEU A 112 8.85 0.35 0.98
C LEU A 112 7.67 0.73 1.87
N PRO A 113 6.50 1.14 1.33
CA PRO A 113 5.31 1.38 2.14
C PRO A 113 4.91 0.17 3.00
N GLN A 114 4.81 -1.04 2.42
CA GLN A 114 4.70 -2.31 3.13
C GLN A 114 6.09 -2.87 3.52
N GLY A 115 7.00 -2.01 4.01
CA GLY A 115 8.43 -2.31 4.11
C GLY A 115 8.93 -2.85 5.44
N CYS A 116 8.09 -2.84 6.48
CA CYS A 116 8.43 -3.38 7.80
C CYS A 116 7.51 -4.57 8.09
N VAL A 117 8.08 -5.75 8.32
CA VAL A 117 7.29 -6.97 8.52
C VAL A 117 7.85 -7.75 9.72
N TRP A 118 7.15 -7.68 10.84
CA TRP A 118 7.49 -8.47 12.03
C TRP A 118 7.23 -9.96 11.82
N HIS A 119 8.16 -10.79 12.29
CA HIS A 119 7.93 -12.23 12.41
C HIS A 119 6.82 -12.51 13.45
N PRO A 120 5.84 -13.38 13.16
CA PRO A 120 4.59 -13.47 13.92
C PRO A 120 4.73 -13.94 15.37
N LYS A 121 5.89 -14.50 15.74
CA LYS A 121 6.13 -15.13 17.06
C LYS A 121 7.45 -14.74 17.74
N LYS A 122 8.27 -13.87 17.13
CA LYS A 122 9.65 -13.56 17.56
C LYS A 122 10.03 -12.14 17.19
N GLU A 123 10.93 -11.52 17.96
CA GLU A 123 11.41 -10.13 17.82
C GLU A 123 12.39 -9.97 16.64
N ILE A 124 12.01 -10.57 15.51
CA ILE A 124 12.71 -10.60 14.23
C ILE A 124 11.95 -9.65 13.30
N LEU A 125 12.66 -8.68 12.71
CA LEU A 125 12.08 -7.68 11.83
C LEU A 125 12.65 -7.84 10.41
N ALA A 126 11.77 -8.05 9.43
CA ALA A 126 12.14 -7.94 8.03
C ALA A 126 11.97 -6.48 7.54
N VAL A 127 12.97 -6.00 6.80
CA VAL A 127 13.06 -4.65 6.25
C VAL A 127 13.23 -4.74 4.74
N LEU A 128 12.36 -4.05 4.00
CA LEU A 128 12.30 -4.10 2.54
C LEU A 128 12.52 -2.72 1.93
N THR A 129 13.41 -2.65 0.95
CA THR A 129 13.53 -1.55 -0.01
C THR A 129 13.07 -2.04 -1.38
N THR A 130 13.03 -1.18 -2.40
CA THR A 130 12.67 -1.61 -3.78
C THR A 130 13.65 -2.62 -4.41
N ARG A 131 14.82 -2.84 -3.80
CA ARG A 131 15.91 -3.70 -4.34
C ARG A 131 16.31 -4.83 -3.39
N ASP A 132 16.39 -4.54 -2.10
CA ASP A 132 16.89 -5.47 -1.08
C ASP A 132 15.79 -5.81 -0.07
N ALA A 133 15.74 -7.07 0.34
CA ALA A 133 15.07 -7.52 1.56
C ALA A 133 16.13 -7.98 2.57
N SER A 134 16.00 -7.57 3.83
CA SER A 134 16.88 -8.01 4.92
C SER A 134 16.09 -8.37 6.17
N VAL A 135 16.66 -9.21 7.02
CA VAL A 135 16.06 -9.70 8.27
C VAL A 135 17.04 -9.41 9.41
N LEU A 136 16.58 -8.64 10.39
CA LEU A 136 17.24 -8.48 11.68
C LEU A 136 16.72 -9.58 12.60
N HIS A 137 17.62 -10.48 13.01
CA HIS A 137 17.24 -11.68 13.77
C HIS A 137 17.10 -11.46 15.29
N SER A 138 17.47 -10.27 15.75
CA SER A 138 17.07 -9.70 17.04
C SER A 138 17.18 -8.18 16.93
N VAL A 139 16.08 -7.46 17.23
CA VAL A 139 16.10 -5.98 17.25
C VAL A 139 16.89 -5.39 18.42
N HIS A 140 17.27 -6.20 19.42
CA HIS A 140 18.16 -5.78 20.50
C HIS A 140 19.65 -5.84 20.09
N LEU A 141 19.99 -6.56 19.01
CA LEU A 141 21.36 -6.74 18.52
C LEU A 141 21.58 -5.90 17.25
N ASN A 142 21.83 -4.60 17.46
CA ASN A 142 22.09 -3.64 16.37
C ASN A 142 23.10 -4.17 15.34
N ASN A 143 22.83 -3.88 14.07
CA ASN A 143 23.63 -4.24 12.89
C ASN A 143 23.71 -5.74 12.51
N SER A 144 23.09 -6.67 13.26
CA SER A 144 23.09 -8.09 12.90
C SER A 144 21.94 -8.44 11.93
N ARG A 145 22.14 -8.12 10.64
CA ARG A 145 21.15 -8.39 9.56
C ARG A 145 21.64 -9.42 8.54
N ILE A 146 20.73 -10.28 8.09
CA ILE A 146 20.92 -11.20 6.96
C ILE A 146 20.14 -10.66 5.76
N LYS A 147 20.75 -10.57 4.59
CA LYS A 147 20.04 -10.23 3.35
C LYS A 147 19.46 -11.47 2.69
N ALA A 148 18.28 -11.34 2.09
CA ALA A 148 17.76 -12.33 1.16
C ALA A 148 18.54 -12.25 -0.16
N ASP A 149 18.88 -13.41 -0.73
CA ASP A 149 19.43 -13.53 -2.09
C ASP A 149 18.29 -13.34 -3.11
N ILE A 150 17.97 -12.08 -3.42
CA ILE A 150 16.91 -11.69 -4.37
C ILE A 150 17.43 -11.87 -5.80
N LYS A 151 17.08 -12.99 -6.43
CA LYS A 151 17.47 -13.32 -7.81
C LYS A 151 16.44 -12.82 -8.81
N GLY A 152 16.83 -11.89 -9.68
CA GLY A 152 15.97 -11.39 -10.77
C GLY A 152 16.11 -9.88 -10.98
N SER A 153 15.42 -9.35 -11.98
CA SER A 153 15.43 -7.92 -12.34
C SER A 153 14.21 -7.12 -11.86
N GLY A 154 13.24 -7.78 -11.22
CA GLY A 154 12.02 -7.15 -10.71
C GLY A 154 12.25 -6.29 -9.47
N LEU A 155 11.35 -5.34 -9.24
CA LEU A 155 11.32 -4.54 -8.02
C LEU A 155 10.54 -5.28 -6.91
N ILE A 156 10.93 -5.06 -5.66
CA ILE A 156 10.20 -5.55 -4.49
C ILE A 156 9.03 -4.60 -4.18
N HIS A 157 7.86 -5.17 -3.84
CA HIS A 157 6.63 -4.41 -3.52
C HIS A 157 6.19 -4.55 -2.06
N CYS A 158 6.21 -5.77 -1.55
CA CYS A 158 5.72 -6.14 -0.22
C CYS A 158 6.32 -7.50 0.20
N ALA A 159 6.16 -7.88 1.46
CA ALA A 159 6.41 -9.25 1.91
C ALA A 159 5.49 -9.60 3.08
N CYS A 160 5.34 -10.89 3.36
CA CYS A 160 4.78 -11.38 4.61
C CYS A 160 5.59 -12.57 5.14
N TRP A 161 5.61 -12.75 6.46
CA TRP A 161 5.95 -14.03 7.06
C TRP A 161 4.75 -14.97 7.00
N THR A 162 4.92 -16.24 6.67
CA THR A 162 3.86 -17.25 6.90
C THR A 162 3.46 -17.25 8.37
N LYS A 163 2.21 -17.65 8.68
CA LYS A 163 1.67 -17.65 10.05
C LYS A 163 2.56 -18.40 11.05
N GLU A 164 3.26 -19.44 10.58
CA GLU A 164 4.18 -20.21 11.43
C GLU A 164 5.52 -19.52 11.70
N GLY A 165 5.91 -18.54 10.89
CA GLY A 165 7.16 -17.80 10.97
C GLY A 165 8.36 -18.45 10.25
N ASN A 166 8.19 -19.65 9.72
CA ASN A 166 9.27 -20.41 9.10
C ASN A 166 9.64 -19.98 7.67
N ARG A 167 8.80 -19.18 7.01
CA ARG A 167 8.98 -18.76 5.62
C ARG A 167 8.67 -17.26 5.47
N LEU A 168 9.61 -16.51 4.92
CA LEU A 168 9.40 -15.14 4.43
C LEU A 168 9.06 -15.20 2.94
N VAL A 169 7.95 -14.59 2.54
CA VAL A 169 7.47 -14.55 1.15
C VAL A 169 7.52 -13.10 0.67
N VAL A 170 8.34 -12.83 -0.34
CA VAL A 170 8.60 -11.48 -0.88
C VAL A 170 7.95 -11.36 -2.26
N GLY A 171 7.11 -10.34 -2.47
CA GLY A 171 6.51 -10.04 -3.78
C GLY A 171 7.45 -9.21 -4.63
N VAL A 172 7.85 -9.75 -5.80
CA VAL A 172 8.81 -9.16 -6.73
C VAL A 172 8.20 -9.15 -8.13
N GLY A 173 7.81 -7.99 -8.64
CA GLY A 173 7.03 -7.89 -9.89
C GLY A 173 5.76 -8.74 -9.86
N SER A 174 5.68 -9.78 -10.72
CA SER A 174 4.57 -10.74 -10.73
C SER A 174 4.83 -12.04 -9.95
N ALA A 175 5.97 -12.18 -9.27
CA ALA A 175 6.38 -13.43 -8.64
C ALA A 175 6.52 -13.33 -7.12
N LEU A 176 6.17 -14.43 -6.43
CA LEU A 176 6.45 -14.65 -5.02
C LEU A 176 7.81 -15.35 -4.87
N HIS A 177 8.74 -14.70 -4.20
CA HIS A 177 10.05 -15.25 -3.86
C HIS A 177 9.98 -15.78 -2.42
N SER A 178 10.25 -17.07 -2.26
CA SER A 178 10.09 -17.77 -0.98
C SER A 178 11.43 -18.08 -0.34
N TYR A 179 11.63 -17.61 0.89
CA TYR A 179 12.81 -17.86 1.70
C TYR A 179 12.42 -18.59 2.99
N ILE A 180 13.22 -19.59 3.39
CA ILE A 180 13.07 -20.34 4.64
C ILE A 180 14.01 -19.75 5.68
N TRP A 181 13.47 -19.48 6.87
CA TRP A 181 14.22 -18.99 8.02
C TRP A 181 14.71 -20.16 8.87
N ASP A 182 16.03 -20.28 9.00
CA ASP A 182 16.67 -21.15 9.98
C ASP A 182 17.04 -20.32 11.21
N ASP A 183 16.30 -20.55 12.30
CA ASP A 183 16.51 -19.82 13.54
C ASP A 183 17.71 -20.30 14.37
N ALA A 184 18.20 -21.52 14.13
CA ALA A 184 19.37 -22.06 14.83
C ALA A 184 20.66 -21.53 14.19
N GLN A 185 20.71 -21.50 12.86
CA GLN A 185 21.85 -20.97 12.11
C GLN A 185 21.76 -19.45 11.86
N LYS A 186 20.60 -18.83 12.13
CA LYS A 186 20.29 -17.44 11.78
C LYS A 186 20.52 -17.16 10.28
N THR A 187 20.00 -18.03 9.42
CA THR A 187 20.14 -17.90 7.96
C THR A 187 18.77 -17.82 7.27
N LEU A 188 18.78 -17.17 6.10
CA LEU A 188 17.59 -16.96 5.26
C LEU A 188 17.87 -17.52 3.86
N ASN A 189 17.49 -18.77 3.64
CA ASN A 189 17.84 -19.50 2.42
C ASN A 189 16.66 -19.54 1.45
N ALA A 190 16.90 -19.41 0.13
CA ALA A 190 15.83 -19.62 -0.85
C ALA A 190 15.22 -21.02 -0.69
N CYS A 191 13.89 -21.15 -0.86
CA CYS A 191 13.22 -22.43 -0.68
C CYS A 191 13.68 -23.44 -1.73
N SER A 192 14.11 -24.64 -1.31
CA SER A 192 14.58 -25.70 -2.22
C SER A 192 13.48 -26.19 -3.17
N PHE A 193 12.21 -26.06 -2.77
CA PHE A 193 11.05 -26.36 -3.59
C PHE A 193 10.29 -25.08 -3.92
N CYS A 194 10.12 -24.79 -5.22
CA CYS A 194 9.41 -23.61 -5.72
C CYS A 194 9.91 -22.27 -5.09
N PRO A 195 11.21 -21.93 -5.21
CA PRO A 195 11.77 -20.69 -4.66
C PRO A 195 11.15 -19.41 -5.25
N ILE A 196 10.67 -19.48 -6.50
CA ILE A 196 10.00 -18.41 -7.20
C ILE A 196 8.71 -18.99 -7.77
N PHE A 197 7.58 -18.31 -7.54
CA PHE A 197 6.25 -18.69 -8.03
C PHE A 197 5.58 -17.50 -8.71
N ASP A 198 5.39 -17.54 -10.03
CA ASP A 198 4.68 -16.49 -10.77
C ASP A 198 3.17 -16.57 -10.52
N VAL A 199 2.55 -15.45 -10.13
CA VAL A 199 1.10 -15.36 -9.93
C VAL A 199 0.35 -14.86 -11.17
N GLY A 200 1.07 -14.51 -12.25
CA GLY A 200 0.50 -14.12 -13.53
C GLY A 200 -0.11 -12.72 -13.56
N GLY A 201 0.34 -11.83 -12.66
CA GLY A 201 -0.08 -10.43 -12.56
C GLY A 201 0.80 -9.68 -11.56
N TYR A 202 0.99 -8.38 -11.74
CA TYR A 202 1.90 -7.58 -10.91
C TYR A 202 1.33 -7.40 -9.49
N ILE A 203 2.15 -7.65 -8.47
CA ILE A 203 1.71 -7.82 -7.08
C ILE A 203 1.56 -6.47 -6.36
N CYS A 204 0.40 -6.23 -5.74
CA CYS A 204 0.09 -5.01 -4.98
C CYS A 204 0.29 -5.18 -3.46
N ALA A 205 -0.17 -6.31 -2.91
CA ALA A 205 -0.06 -6.65 -1.49
C ALA A 205 -0.02 -8.17 -1.28
N VAL A 206 0.60 -8.59 -0.18
CA VAL A 206 0.66 -9.99 0.25
C VAL A 206 0.39 -10.05 1.75
N GLU A 207 -0.54 -10.91 2.17
CA GLU A 207 -0.93 -11.08 3.57
C GLU A 207 -0.87 -12.56 3.98
N ALA A 208 -0.44 -12.83 5.20
CA ALA A 208 -0.38 -14.19 5.75
C ALA A 208 -1.78 -14.67 6.15
N THR A 209 -2.17 -15.89 5.75
CA THR A 209 -3.49 -16.45 6.09
C THR A 209 -3.38 -17.62 7.07
N LEU A 210 -3.63 -18.85 6.62
CA LEU A 210 -3.58 -20.06 7.46
C LEU A 210 -2.36 -20.91 7.13
N HIS A 211 -1.68 -21.42 8.15
CA HIS A 211 -0.54 -22.34 8.02
C HIS A 211 0.56 -21.79 7.08
N PHE A 212 0.71 -22.41 5.90
CA PHE A 212 1.67 -22.06 4.84
C PHE A 212 1.02 -21.35 3.64
N GLN A 213 -0.18 -20.79 3.82
CA GLN A 213 -0.91 -20.06 2.79
C GLN A 213 -0.72 -18.54 2.93
N VAL A 214 -0.58 -17.87 1.80
CA VAL A 214 -0.60 -16.41 1.68
C VAL A 214 -1.73 -15.99 0.74
N ALA A 215 -2.35 -14.85 1.02
CA ALA A 215 -3.23 -14.15 0.10
C ALA A 215 -2.43 -13.08 -0.64
N VAL A 216 -2.64 -12.98 -1.94
CA VAL A 216 -1.92 -12.07 -2.84
C VAL A 216 -2.94 -11.30 -3.64
N THR A 217 -2.75 -10.00 -3.82
CA THR A 217 -3.54 -9.20 -4.73
C THR A 217 -2.70 -8.71 -5.90
N THR A 218 -3.27 -8.74 -7.11
CA THR A 218 -2.62 -8.24 -8.33
C THR A 218 -3.39 -7.06 -8.91
N GLU A 219 -2.69 -6.14 -9.57
CA GLU A 219 -3.32 -5.04 -10.31
C GLU A 219 -3.96 -5.52 -11.63
N LEU A 220 -4.85 -4.68 -12.17
CA LEU A 220 -5.32 -4.80 -13.55
C LEU A 220 -4.15 -4.43 -14.51
N PRO A 221 -3.79 -5.28 -15.49
CA PRO A 221 -2.71 -4.98 -16.43
C PRO A 221 -2.92 -3.67 -17.20
N LEU A 222 -1.92 -2.78 -17.16
CA LEU A 222 -2.02 -1.42 -17.72
C LEU A 222 -2.19 -1.38 -19.25
N ASP A 223 -1.66 -2.38 -19.96
CA ASP A 223 -1.84 -2.56 -21.41
C ASP A 223 -3.33 -2.70 -21.78
N LYS A 224 -4.13 -3.31 -20.90
CA LYS A 224 -5.58 -3.41 -21.05
C LYS A 224 -6.31 -2.11 -20.72
N ILE A 225 -5.74 -1.24 -19.87
CA ILE A 225 -6.31 0.07 -19.55
C ILE A 225 -6.13 1.07 -20.70
N CYS A 226 -4.98 1.05 -21.37
CA CYS A 226 -4.72 1.94 -22.51
C CYS A 226 -5.70 1.73 -23.68
N GLY A 227 -6.23 0.50 -23.85
CA GLY A 227 -7.29 0.21 -24.82
C GLY A 227 -8.70 0.69 -24.40
N LEU A 228 -8.93 0.96 -23.11
CA LEU A 228 -10.24 1.36 -22.58
C LEU A 228 -10.50 2.88 -22.64
N ASN A 229 -9.44 3.71 -22.62
CA ASN A 229 -9.57 5.17 -22.50
C ASN A 229 -9.36 5.97 -23.80
N ALA A 230 -9.16 5.31 -24.95
CA ALA A 230 -8.92 5.99 -26.24
C ALA A 230 -10.09 6.86 -26.73
N GLY A 231 -11.28 6.78 -26.11
CA GLY A 231 -12.47 7.57 -26.46
C GLY A 231 -12.96 8.59 -25.42
N VAL A 232 -12.30 8.74 -24.26
CA VAL A 232 -12.81 9.56 -23.14
C VAL A 232 -11.85 10.70 -22.73
N ALA A 233 -10.67 10.78 -23.34
CA ALA A 233 -9.59 11.67 -22.91
C ALA A 233 -9.76 13.17 -23.26
N PHE A 234 -10.86 13.59 -23.91
CA PHE A 234 -10.99 14.94 -24.49
C PHE A 234 -12.34 15.66 -24.27
N GLU A 235 -13.15 15.28 -23.27
CA GLU A 235 -14.25 16.14 -22.81
C GLU A 235 -13.82 17.01 -21.61
N VAL A 236 -13.49 18.26 -21.90
CA VAL A 236 -13.36 19.33 -20.91
C VAL A 236 -14.76 19.91 -20.65
N PRO A 237 -15.25 19.99 -19.38
CA PRO A 237 -16.55 20.57 -19.10
C PRO A 237 -16.58 22.09 -19.39
N SER A 238 -17.24 22.47 -20.49
CA SER A 238 -17.42 23.86 -20.89
C SER A 238 -18.58 24.53 -20.14
N SER A 239 -18.36 24.99 -18.91
CA SER A 239 -19.37 25.80 -18.21
C SER A 239 -18.83 26.61 -17.01
N VAL A 240 -18.14 27.72 -17.27
CA VAL A 240 -18.25 28.95 -16.45
C VAL A 240 -18.17 30.14 -17.41
N GLU A 241 -19.15 31.03 -17.35
CA GLU A 241 -19.23 32.20 -18.23
C GLU A 241 -18.26 33.32 -17.81
N THR A 242 -18.03 34.25 -18.74
CA THR A 242 -16.98 35.27 -18.69
C THR A 242 -17.37 36.48 -17.85
N GLU A 243 -16.53 36.84 -16.86
CA GLU A 243 -16.28 38.25 -16.54
C GLU A 243 -14.76 38.48 -16.42
N SER A 244 -14.29 39.59 -16.97
CA SER A 244 -12.90 39.77 -17.39
C SER A 244 -12.25 41.04 -16.84
N PHE A 245 -11.13 40.92 -16.14
CA PHE A 245 -10.16 42.01 -15.97
C PHE A 245 -8.71 41.48 -16.02
N PRO A 246 -7.75 42.20 -16.62
CA PRO A 246 -6.42 41.68 -16.91
C PRO A 246 -5.41 41.90 -15.77
N SER A 247 -4.72 40.84 -15.38
CA SER A 247 -3.57 40.92 -14.46
C SER A 247 -2.27 41.14 -15.23
N GLN A 248 -1.59 42.26 -14.97
CA GLN A 248 -0.20 42.45 -15.42
C GLN A 248 0.76 41.61 -14.57
N SER A 249 1.72 40.94 -15.22
CA SER A 249 2.76 40.14 -14.54
C SER A 249 4.03 40.96 -14.32
N SER A 250 4.33 41.31 -13.07
CA SER A 250 5.64 41.83 -12.66
C SER A 250 6.46 40.71 -12.00
N LEU A 251 7.47 40.22 -12.72
CA LEU A 251 8.52 39.36 -12.15
C LEU A 251 9.48 40.24 -11.34
N CYS A 252 9.61 39.96 -10.05
CA CYS A 252 10.71 40.44 -9.22
C CYS A 252 11.54 39.22 -8.80
N GLY A 253 12.69 39.05 -9.44
CA GLY A 253 13.79 38.25 -8.90
C GLY A 253 14.77 39.19 -8.23
N GLU A 254 15.19 38.87 -7.01
CA GLU A 254 16.29 39.56 -6.35
C GLU A 254 17.61 38.87 -6.72
N GLU A 255 18.54 39.63 -7.30
CA GLU A 255 19.95 39.25 -7.44
C GLU A 255 20.74 39.83 -6.27
N GLU A 256 21.72 39.09 -5.75
CA GLU A 256 22.76 39.66 -4.89
C GLU A 256 24.15 39.11 -5.29
N TYR A 257 25.19 39.90 -5.00
CA TYR A 257 26.24 40.19 -5.99
C TYR A 257 27.62 39.56 -5.71
N SER A 258 28.44 39.38 -6.75
CA SER A 258 29.91 39.43 -6.65
C SER A 258 30.59 39.81 -7.97
N MET A 259 31.47 40.83 -7.93
CA MET A 259 32.56 41.05 -8.92
C MET A 259 33.76 40.14 -8.54
N ASP A 260 34.92 40.03 -9.21
CA ASP A 260 35.53 40.54 -10.48
C ASP A 260 36.53 39.43 -10.97
N GLY A 261 37.14 39.36 -12.15
CA GLY A 261 37.25 40.27 -13.32
C GLY A 261 38.30 39.77 -14.32
N GLY A 262 38.84 40.68 -15.16
CA GLY A 262 40.03 40.44 -16.01
C GLY A 262 39.78 40.32 -17.53
N LYS A 263 40.62 40.96 -18.35
CA LYS A 263 40.43 41.23 -19.80
C LYS A 263 41.45 40.53 -20.73
N LYS A 264 41.07 40.39 -22.02
CA LYS A 264 41.91 40.24 -23.26
C LYS A 264 42.54 38.85 -23.53
N SER A 265 42.74 38.37 -24.78
CA SER A 265 42.37 38.88 -26.14
C SER A 265 42.76 37.90 -27.28
N LEU A 266 42.00 37.91 -28.40
CA LEU A 266 42.36 37.50 -29.79
C LEU A 266 42.83 36.03 -30.05
N ASP A 267 42.60 35.39 -31.21
CA ASP A 267 41.68 35.58 -32.35
C ASP A 267 41.69 34.29 -33.24
N SER A 268 40.96 34.30 -34.36
CA SER A 268 41.26 33.60 -35.63
C SER A 268 40.32 32.45 -36.11
N GLU A 269 39.51 32.83 -37.09
CA GLU A 269 38.99 32.06 -38.27
C GLU A 269 37.60 31.39 -38.24
N GLN A 270 36.97 31.47 -39.42
CA GLN A 270 35.56 31.31 -39.79
C GLN A 270 35.46 30.30 -40.96
N PRO A 271 34.30 30.08 -41.64
CA PRO A 271 32.90 30.02 -41.20
C PRO A 271 32.19 28.74 -41.75
N LEU A 272 30.89 28.56 -41.43
CA LEU A 272 29.84 28.33 -42.45
C LEU A 272 28.44 28.45 -41.82
N SER A 273 27.57 29.23 -42.42
CA SER A 273 26.17 29.43 -42.00
C SER A 273 25.20 28.50 -42.72
N VAL A 274 24.02 28.26 -42.14
CA VAL A 274 22.73 28.63 -42.75
C VAL A 274 21.62 28.49 -41.68
N VAL A 275 20.71 29.46 -41.66
CA VAL A 275 19.47 29.44 -40.85
C VAL A 275 18.29 29.26 -41.79
N THR A 276 17.35 28.37 -41.47
CA THR A 276 15.95 28.48 -41.94
C THR A 276 14.97 27.90 -40.91
N SER A 277 13.72 28.37 -40.99
CA SER A 277 12.65 28.34 -40.00
C SER A 277 11.88 27.01 -39.87
N PRO A 278 11.05 26.83 -38.80
CA PRO A 278 10.22 25.65 -38.63
C PRO A 278 9.09 25.56 -39.68
N VAL A 279 8.65 24.32 -39.96
CA VAL A 279 7.67 23.99 -41.01
C VAL A 279 6.24 24.21 -40.52
N ASP A 280 5.49 25.03 -41.24
CA ASP A 280 4.04 25.19 -41.13
C ASP A 280 3.31 24.05 -41.87
N LEU A 281 2.32 23.43 -41.23
CA LEU A 281 1.54 22.30 -41.75
C LEU A 281 0.09 22.68 -42.12
N THR A 282 -0.24 23.97 -42.24
CA THR A 282 -1.63 24.46 -42.41
C THR A 282 -2.22 24.26 -43.83
N HIS A 283 -1.61 23.42 -44.68
CA HIS A 283 -2.07 23.19 -46.07
C HIS A 283 -2.05 21.72 -46.52
N ILE A 284 -2.91 20.87 -45.94
CA ILE A 284 -3.36 19.63 -46.60
C ILE A 284 -4.68 19.93 -47.33
N LEU A 285 -4.57 20.36 -48.59
CA LEU A 285 -5.72 20.57 -49.48
C LEU A 285 -6.27 19.22 -49.95
N SER A 286 -7.56 18.96 -49.71
CA SER A 286 -8.23 17.75 -50.17
C SER A 286 -8.73 17.88 -51.62
N SER A 287 -8.30 16.96 -52.49
CA SER A 287 -8.96 16.60 -53.75
C SER A 287 -8.49 15.18 -54.09
N LYS A 288 -9.30 14.23 -54.59
CA LYS A 288 -10.65 14.22 -55.18
C LYS A 288 -11.44 13.02 -54.62
N GLN A 289 -12.71 13.16 -54.24
CA GLN A 289 -13.92 12.93 -55.07
C GLN A 289 -14.14 11.45 -55.47
N GLY A 290 -15.04 10.73 -54.76
CA GLY A 290 -15.51 9.40 -55.20
C GLY A 290 -16.14 8.49 -54.14
N ALA A 291 -17.46 8.60 -53.99
CA ALA A 291 -18.41 7.58 -53.46
C ALA A 291 -18.41 7.14 -51.98
N ASP A 292 -19.63 6.77 -51.58
CA ASP A 292 -20.11 5.97 -50.45
C ASP A 292 -19.89 6.43 -48.99
N SER A 293 -20.97 7.03 -48.49
CA SER A 293 -21.25 7.33 -47.10
C SER A 293 -21.44 6.05 -46.27
N SER A 294 -20.39 5.64 -45.56
CA SER A 294 -20.52 4.78 -44.38
C SER A 294 -19.64 5.31 -43.25
N PRO A 295 -20.20 5.67 -42.08
CA PRO A 295 -19.37 6.00 -40.92
C PRO A 295 -18.80 4.69 -40.35
N LEU A 296 -17.62 4.31 -40.87
CA LEU A 296 -16.76 3.32 -40.25
C LEU A 296 -16.27 3.87 -38.90
N LEU A 297 -17.09 3.71 -37.86
CA LEU A 297 -16.74 3.65 -36.44
C LEU A 297 -18.01 3.31 -35.64
N HIS A 298 -18.46 2.06 -35.73
CA HIS A 298 -19.46 1.52 -34.78
C HIS A 298 -18.84 1.29 -33.40
N LEU A 299 -18.42 2.38 -32.74
CA LEU A 299 -18.09 2.39 -31.32
C LEU A 299 -19.38 2.30 -30.51
N ARG A 300 -19.92 1.09 -30.40
CA ARG A 300 -20.94 0.81 -29.38
C ARG A 300 -20.26 0.84 -28.01
N PRO A 301 -20.82 1.55 -27.00
CA PRO A 301 -20.47 1.31 -25.61
C PRO A 301 -20.64 -0.19 -25.33
N LYS A 302 -19.57 -0.83 -24.85
CA LYS A 302 -19.58 -2.24 -24.50
C LYS A 302 -19.46 -2.33 -23.00
N ASP A 303 -20.49 -2.88 -22.35
CA ASP A 303 -20.54 -3.01 -20.89
C ASP A 303 -19.51 -4.04 -20.41
N TYR A 304 -18.30 -3.58 -20.12
CA TYR A 304 -17.16 -4.43 -19.74
C TYR A 304 -17.26 -5.03 -18.32
N LEU A 305 -18.37 -4.86 -17.61
CA LEU A 305 -18.57 -5.43 -16.27
C LEU A 305 -18.85 -6.95 -16.26
N THR A 306 -19.16 -7.56 -17.41
CA THR A 306 -19.41 -9.01 -17.51
C THR A 306 -18.86 -9.61 -18.81
N GLY A 307 -17.67 -10.24 -18.77
CA GLY A 307 -17.16 -11.01 -19.91
C GLY A 307 -15.70 -11.48 -19.81
N SER A 308 -15.49 -12.69 -19.27
CA SER A 308 -14.24 -13.50 -19.22
C SER A 308 -13.37 -13.46 -17.95
N GLY A 309 -13.35 -12.37 -17.19
CA GLY A 309 -12.56 -12.28 -15.93
C GLY A 309 -11.03 -12.39 -16.08
N GLN A 310 -10.51 -12.36 -17.31
CA GLN A 310 -9.08 -12.29 -17.61
C GLN A 310 -8.55 -10.86 -17.41
N ASP A 311 -9.34 -9.86 -17.79
CA ASP A 311 -9.03 -8.43 -17.68
C ASP A 311 -9.56 -7.85 -16.36
N SER A 312 -9.09 -8.39 -15.24
CA SER A 312 -9.37 -7.89 -13.89
C SER A 312 -8.12 -7.92 -13.02
N SER A 313 -8.12 -7.14 -11.95
CA SER A 313 -7.29 -7.40 -10.77
C SER A 313 -7.78 -8.67 -10.07
N HIS A 314 -6.90 -9.38 -9.36
CA HIS A 314 -7.24 -10.68 -8.76
C HIS A 314 -6.82 -10.80 -7.30
N LEU A 315 -7.60 -11.56 -6.52
CA LEU A 315 -7.22 -12.11 -5.23
C LEU A 315 -6.83 -13.57 -5.45
N ILE A 316 -5.61 -13.92 -5.08
CA ILE A 316 -5.00 -15.23 -5.29
C ILE A 316 -4.55 -15.77 -3.95
N LEU A 317 -5.08 -16.93 -3.54
CA LEU A 317 -4.49 -17.71 -2.45
C LEU A 317 -3.39 -18.60 -3.02
N VAL A 318 -2.22 -18.58 -2.40
CA VAL A 318 -1.09 -19.45 -2.74
C VAL A 318 -0.71 -20.26 -1.50
N THR A 319 -0.84 -21.58 -1.58
CA THR A 319 -0.52 -22.52 -0.50
C THR A 319 0.82 -23.19 -0.79
N PHE A 320 1.82 -22.94 0.04
CA PHE A 320 3.13 -23.56 -0.09
C PHE A 320 3.18 -24.91 0.64
N GLU A 321 2.73 -25.97 -0.02
CA GLU A 321 2.84 -27.34 0.50
C GLU A 321 4.26 -27.88 0.32
N ARG A 322 4.58 -29.02 0.96
CA ARG A 322 5.97 -29.55 0.98
C ARG A 322 6.50 -30.02 -0.39
N LYS A 323 5.60 -30.30 -1.34
CA LYS A 323 5.92 -30.87 -2.67
C LYS A 323 5.09 -30.31 -3.83
N VAL A 324 4.16 -29.40 -3.55
CA VAL A 324 3.22 -28.80 -4.52
C VAL A 324 2.96 -27.36 -4.08
N THR A 325 2.75 -26.45 -5.03
CA THR A 325 2.18 -25.14 -4.74
C THR A 325 0.76 -25.12 -5.32
N SER A 326 -0.26 -25.03 -4.47
CA SER A 326 -1.66 -25.01 -4.89
C SER A 326 -2.23 -23.58 -4.83
N THR A 327 -3.09 -23.23 -5.79
CA THR A 327 -3.67 -21.88 -5.89
C THR A 327 -5.18 -21.87 -6.05
N LYS A 328 -5.80 -20.79 -5.57
CA LYS A 328 -7.19 -20.41 -5.86
C LYS A 328 -7.19 -18.95 -6.29
N LYS A 329 -7.99 -18.56 -7.30
CA LYS A 329 -7.99 -17.22 -7.89
C LYS A 329 -9.41 -16.72 -8.11
N VAL A 330 -9.68 -15.46 -7.73
CA VAL A 330 -10.96 -14.77 -7.96
C VAL A 330 -10.71 -13.34 -8.44
N SER A 331 -11.61 -12.78 -9.25
CA SER A 331 -11.54 -11.38 -9.73
C SER A 331 -11.96 -10.39 -8.65
N ILE A 332 -11.34 -9.20 -8.66
CA ILE A 332 -11.66 -8.08 -7.76
C ILE A 332 -12.36 -6.98 -8.57
N PRO A 333 -13.71 -6.92 -8.58
CA PRO A 333 -14.42 -5.92 -9.37
C PRO A 333 -14.17 -4.50 -8.85
N GLY A 334 -14.00 -3.53 -9.76
CA GLY A 334 -13.98 -2.09 -9.45
C GLY A 334 -12.74 -1.56 -8.68
N ILE A 335 -11.70 -2.38 -8.46
CA ILE A 335 -10.48 -1.96 -7.76
C ILE A 335 -9.25 -2.26 -8.62
N LEU A 336 -8.68 -1.24 -9.27
CA LEU A 336 -7.57 -1.41 -10.21
C LEU A 336 -6.25 -1.85 -9.55
N VAL A 337 -5.91 -1.23 -8.42
CA VAL A 337 -4.66 -1.47 -7.66
C VAL A 337 -5.01 -1.81 -6.20
N PRO A 338 -5.37 -3.08 -5.92
CA PRO A 338 -5.75 -3.57 -4.57
C PRO A 338 -4.56 -3.62 -3.60
N ASP A 339 -4.16 -2.47 -3.07
CA ASP A 339 -2.96 -2.25 -2.24
C ASP A 339 -3.21 -2.24 -0.72
N ILE A 340 -4.42 -2.58 -0.27
CA ILE A 340 -4.76 -2.77 1.15
C ILE A 340 -5.40 -4.14 1.32
N MET A 341 -4.86 -4.94 2.25
CA MET A 341 -5.43 -6.21 2.67
C MET A 341 -5.47 -6.33 4.20
N ALA A 342 -6.46 -7.03 4.72
CA ALA A 342 -6.50 -7.51 6.10
C ALA A 342 -7.14 -8.90 6.14
N PHE A 343 -6.72 -9.75 7.07
CA PHE A 343 -7.25 -11.12 7.26
C PHE A 343 -7.77 -11.35 8.69
N ASP A 344 -8.95 -11.97 8.83
CA ASP A 344 -9.40 -12.54 10.10
C ASP A 344 -9.25 -14.07 10.10
N PRO A 345 -8.39 -14.65 10.97
CA PRO A 345 -8.23 -16.09 11.07
C PRO A 345 -9.44 -16.82 11.68
N LYS A 346 -10.38 -16.13 12.35
CA LYS A 346 -11.54 -16.77 13.00
C LYS A 346 -12.65 -17.10 12.00
N THR A 347 -13.03 -16.14 11.17
CA THR A 347 -14.00 -16.33 10.06
C THR A 347 -13.36 -16.81 8.76
N GLN A 348 -12.02 -16.79 8.70
CA GLN A 348 -11.26 -16.99 7.47
C GLN A 348 -11.72 -16.02 6.37
N THR A 349 -11.79 -14.73 6.69
CA THR A 349 -12.18 -13.68 5.75
C THR A 349 -11.03 -12.75 5.41
N VAL A 350 -11.01 -12.28 4.17
CA VAL A 350 -10.07 -11.27 3.69
C VAL A 350 -10.84 -10.04 3.26
N SER A 351 -10.50 -8.88 3.84
CA SER A 351 -10.96 -7.59 3.33
C SER A 351 -9.89 -7.03 2.38
N VAL A 352 -10.29 -6.69 1.15
CA VAL A 352 -9.44 -6.09 0.12
C VAL A 352 -9.95 -4.70 -0.21
N ALA A 353 -9.04 -3.73 -0.32
CA ALA A 353 -9.36 -2.37 -0.72
C ALA A 353 -8.19 -1.74 -1.49
N SER A 354 -8.37 -0.49 -1.91
CA SER A 354 -7.31 0.33 -2.48
C SER A 354 -7.31 1.72 -1.89
N ASN A 355 -6.12 2.26 -1.66
CA ASN A 355 -5.90 3.64 -1.25
C ASN A 355 -6.46 4.68 -2.24
N THR A 356 -6.78 4.31 -3.49
CA THR A 356 -7.34 5.19 -4.52
C THR A 356 -8.81 4.94 -4.85
N CYS A 357 -9.41 3.85 -4.36
CA CYS A 357 -10.83 3.53 -4.54
C CYS A 357 -11.64 3.78 -3.26
N ASN A 358 -12.94 4.06 -3.35
CA ASN A 358 -13.84 4.18 -2.18
C ASN A 358 -14.64 2.89 -1.89
N VAL A 359 -14.22 1.76 -2.47
CA VAL A 359 -14.83 0.44 -2.28
C VAL A 359 -13.91 -0.45 -1.44
N ILE A 360 -14.50 -1.19 -0.51
CA ILE A 360 -13.85 -2.28 0.23
C ILE A 360 -14.68 -3.55 -0.05
N LEU A 361 -14.01 -4.66 -0.36
CA LEU A 361 -14.63 -5.94 -0.69
C LEU A 361 -14.19 -7.00 0.31
N VAL A 362 -15.14 -7.80 0.80
CA VAL A 362 -14.87 -8.85 1.79
C VAL A 362 -15.12 -10.20 1.15
N TYR A 363 -14.13 -11.09 1.23
CA TYR A 363 -14.14 -12.43 0.67
C TYR A 363 -14.07 -13.49 1.76
N SER A 364 -14.79 -14.61 1.59
CA SER A 364 -14.65 -15.77 2.47
C SER A 364 -13.68 -16.80 1.87
N LEU A 365 -12.66 -17.19 2.63
CA LEU A 365 -11.66 -18.19 2.21
C LEU A 365 -12.11 -19.64 2.48
N THR A 366 -13.22 -19.83 3.23
CA THR A 366 -13.76 -21.15 3.58
C THR A 366 -14.24 -21.93 2.36
N SER A 367 -14.73 -21.23 1.34
CA SER A 367 -15.20 -21.83 0.08
C SER A 367 -14.06 -22.17 -0.89
N SER A 368 -14.32 -23.08 -1.82
CA SER A 368 -13.48 -23.29 -3.01
C SER A 368 -13.50 -22.07 -3.95
N SER A 369 -14.63 -21.36 -4.04
CA SER A 369 -14.88 -20.30 -5.01
C SER A 369 -14.44 -18.89 -4.58
N LEU A 370 -13.97 -18.71 -3.34
CA LEU A 370 -13.63 -17.40 -2.76
C LEU A 370 -14.72 -16.33 -2.99
N PRO A 371 -15.98 -16.57 -2.56
CA PRO A 371 -17.08 -15.66 -2.83
C PRO A 371 -16.84 -14.31 -2.16
N ASN A 372 -17.18 -13.23 -2.87
CA ASN A 372 -17.41 -11.94 -2.25
C ASN A 372 -18.69 -12.05 -1.42
N ILE A 373 -18.57 -11.83 -0.11
CA ILE A 373 -19.68 -11.93 0.84
C ILE A 373 -20.23 -10.56 1.24
N GLN A 374 -19.46 -9.47 1.04
CA GLN A 374 -19.90 -8.13 1.39
C GLN A 374 -19.09 -7.05 0.64
N GLN A 375 -19.80 -6.01 0.18
CA GLN A 375 -19.21 -4.77 -0.31
C GLN A 375 -19.51 -3.63 0.66
N ILE A 376 -18.49 -2.87 1.04
CA ILE A 376 -18.61 -1.66 1.86
C ILE A 376 -18.23 -0.46 0.99
N GLN A 377 -19.18 0.45 0.80
CA GLN A 377 -19.02 1.67 0.02
C GLN A 377 -18.75 2.86 0.96
N LEU A 378 -17.62 3.55 0.78
CA LEU A 378 -17.31 4.83 1.42
C LEU A 378 -17.81 6.01 0.56
N GLU A 379 -17.87 7.22 1.12
CA GLU A 379 -18.20 8.45 0.38
C GLU A 379 -17.26 8.64 -0.84
N LYS A 380 -17.73 9.31 -1.90
CA LYS A 380 -16.96 9.47 -3.16
C LYS A 380 -15.57 10.11 -2.95
N ASN A 381 -15.46 11.03 -1.99
CA ASN A 381 -14.24 11.75 -1.62
C ASN A 381 -13.45 11.10 -0.46
N GLU A 382 -13.95 9.99 0.10
CA GLU A 382 -13.27 9.19 1.11
C GLU A 382 -12.50 8.05 0.46
N LYS A 383 -11.41 7.64 1.11
CA LYS A 383 -10.55 6.53 0.69
C LYS A 383 -10.14 5.73 1.94
N PRO A 384 -10.11 4.40 1.91
CA PRO A 384 -9.52 3.61 2.97
C PRO A 384 -8.01 3.84 2.95
N LYS A 385 -7.43 4.10 4.12
CA LYS A 385 -5.99 4.26 4.36
C LYS A 385 -5.44 3.12 5.21
N GLY A 386 -6.31 2.28 5.78
CA GLY A 386 -5.96 1.05 6.45
C GLY A 386 -7.20 0.26 6.86
N LEU A 387 -7.03 -1.05 7.02
CA LEU A 387 -8.03 -2.03 7.43
C LEU A 387 -7.46 -2.94 8.52
N CYS A 388 -8.24 -3.26 9.54
CA CYS A 388 -7.89 -4.25 10.56
C CYS A 388 -9.17 -4.85 11.16
N PHE A 389 -9.18 -6.16 11.39
CA PHE A 389 -10.31 -6.82 12.08
C PHE A 389 -10.14 -6.67 13.59
N LEU A 390 -11.15 -6.12 14.27
CA LEU A 390 -11.20 -6.02 15.74
C LEU A 390 -11.77 -7.30 16.37
N THR A 391 -12.75 -7.88 15.69
CA THR A 391 -13.42 -9.12 16.06
C THR A 391 -13.76 -9.90 14.79
N ASN A 392 -14.31 -11.10 14.95
CA ASN A 392 -14.89 -11.90 13.88
C ASN A 392 -16.10 -11.23 13.20
N LYS A 393 -16.56 -10.05 13.64
CA LYS A 393 -17.68 -9.30 13.05
C LYS A 393 -17.38 -7.83 12.77
N LEU A 394 -16.29 -7.26 13.29
CA LEU A 394 -16.04 -5.82 13.25
C LEU A 394 -14.76 -5.51 12.50
N LEU A 395 -14.91 -4.84 11.36
CA LEU A 395 -13.82 -4.27 10.57
C LEU A 395 -13.58 -2.82 10.99
N LEU A 396 -12.37 -2.51 11.46
CA LEU A 396 -11.89 -1.15 11.64
C LEU A 396 -11.30 -0.64 10.32
N ILE A 397 -11.74 0.55 9.93
CA ILE A 397 -11.34 1.24 8.71
C ILE A 397 -10.77 2.59 9.11
N LEU A 398 -9.50 2.84 8.76
CA LEU A 398 -8.96 4.21 8.78
C LEU A 398 -9.38 4.87 7.47
N VAL A 399 -10.24 5.87 7.55
CA VAL A 399 -10.76 6.60 6.39
C VAL A 399 -10.05 7.95 6.29
N GLY A 400 -9.51 8.25 5.10
CA GLY A 400 -8.93 9.54 4.75
C GLY A 400 -9.77 10.26 3.70
N ARG A 401 -10.18 11.50 4.00
CA ARG A 401 -10.82 12.41 3.06
C ARG A 401 -9.84 13.49 2.64
N GLN A 402 -9.57 13.60 1.34
CA GLN A 402 -8.78 14.71 0.79
C GLN A 402 -9.61 15.99 0.84
N LYS A 403 -8.97 17.12 1.17
CA LYS A 403 -9.64 18.44 1.12
C LYS A 403 -9.63 19.05 -0.28
N PHE A 404 -8.60 18.77 -1.04
CA PHE A 404 -8.40 19.22 -2.41
C PHE A 404 -7.89 18.03 -3.20
N THR A 405 -8.57 17.69 -4.29
CA THR A 405 -8.00 16.82 -5.33
C THR A 405 -6.98 17.63 -6.11
N ASP A 406 -5.73 17.18 -6.10
CA ASP A 406 -4.68 17.67 -6.99
C ASP A 406 -5.15 17.49 -8.44
N PRO A 407 -5.29 18.55 -9.26
CA PRO A 407 -5.78 18.45 -10.63
C PRO A 407 -4.74 17.84 -11.59
N ALA A 408 -3.50 17.62 -11.14
CA ALA A 408 -2.49 16.96 -11.94
C ALA A 408 -2.86 15.48 -12.21
N PHE A 409 -2.81 15.10 -13.49
CA PHE A 409 -3.03 13.71 -13.94
C PHE A 409 -2.12 12.69 -13.22
N LEU A 410 -0.93 13.12 -12.80
CA LEU A 410 -0.05 12.36 -11.91
C LEU A 410 0.42 13.28 -10.76
N PRO A 411 0.14 12.95 -9.49
CA PRO A 411 0.58 13.78 -8.36
C PRO A 411 2.09 13.65 -8.16
N SER A 412 2.78 14.78 -8.06
CA SER A 412 4.24 14.85 -7.89
C SER A 412 4.75 14.31 -6.53
N SER A 413 3.88 14.24 -5.52
CA SER A 413 4.21 13.76 -4.18
C SER A 413 3.59 12.39 -3.88
N ARG A 414 4.43 11.48 -3.34
CA ARG A 414 4.01 10.17 -2.78
C ARG A 414 3.11 10.28 -1.54
N SER A 415 2.90 11.47 -1.00
CA SER A 415 2.11 11.73 0.23
C SER A 415 1.18 12.93 0.07
N ASP A 416 0.08 12.96 0.81
CA ASP A 416 -0.93 14.02 0.76
C ASP A 416 -1.56 14.29 2.14
N LYS A 417 -2.26 15.41 2.28
CA LYS A 417 -2.95 15.84 3.50
C LYS A 417 -4.40 15.35 3.52
N TYR A 418 -4.73 14.51 4.48
CA TYR A 418 -6.06 13.94 4.69
C TYR A 418 -6.69 14.46 5.98
N MET A 419 -8.01 14.62 5.99
CA MET A 419 -8.81 14.54 7.21
C MET A 419 -9.05 13.05 7.50
N ILE A 420 -8.53 12.56 8.62
CA ILE A 420 -8.60 11.14 8.99
C ILE A 420 -9.56 10.87 10.16
N ARG A 421 -10.34 9.80 10.01
CA ARG A 421 -11.25 9.25 11.01
C ARG A 421 -11.15 7.73 11.06
N LEU A 422 -11.45 7.15 12.21
CA LEU A 422 -11.74 5.72 12.32
C LEU A 422 -13.24 5.52 12.08
N MET A 423 -13.57 4.48 11.33
CA MET A 423 -14.91 3.96 11.14
C MET A 423 -14.88 2.48 11.52
N ILE A 424 -15.87 2.03 12.29
CA ILE A 424 -16.11 0.60 12.53
C ILE A 424 -17.26 0.19 11.63
N LYS A 425 -17.15 -0.98 10.99
CA LYS A 425 -18.23 -1.56 10.21
C LYS A 425 -18.48 -3.01 10.61
N GLU A 426 -19.74 -3.32 10.87
CA GLU A 426 -20.17 -4.69 11.13
C GLU A 426 -20.25 -5.48 9.83
N LEU A 427 -19.78 -6.72 9.90
CA LEU A 427 -19.78 -7.67 8.82
C LEU A 427 -20.97 -8.62 8.95
N ILE A 428 -21.75 -8.72 7.89
CA ILE A 428 -22.96 -9.51 7.84
C ILE A 428 -22.59 -10.87 7.28
N PHE A 429 -22.65 -11.89 8.12
CA PHE A 429 -22.50 -13.28 7.71
C PHE A 429 -23.88 -13.90 7.59
N GLU A 430 -24.24 -14.33 6.39
CA GLU A 430 -25.36 -15.24 6.19
C GLU A 430 -24.99 -16.60 6.80
N MET A 431 -25.32 -16.76 8.08
CA MET A 431 -25.30 -18.07 8.72
C MET A 431 -26.43 -18.88 8.07
N GLY A 432 -26.08 -19.83 7.21
CA GLY A 432 -27.03 -20.84 6.74
C GLY A 432 -27.74 -21.47 7.95
N PRO A 433 -29.04 -21.82 7.85
CA PRO A 433 -29.84 -22.17 9.00
C PRO A 433 -29.19 -23.31 9.78
N SER A 434 -28.78 -23.01 11.01
CA SER A 434 -28.29 -24.02 11.94
C SER A 434 -29.46 -24.97 12.23
N THR A 435 -29.44 -26.15 11.60
CA THR A 435 -30.36 -27.23 11.94
C THR A 435 -30.29 -27.45 13.45
N PRO A 436 -31.39 -27.29 14.20
CA PRO A 436 -31.37 -27.60 15.61
C PRO A 436 -31.02 -29.08 15.75
N ALA A 437 -30.12 -29.39 16.67
CA ALA A 437 -29.73 -30.77 16.93
C ALA A 437 -30.99 -31.58 17.27
N SER A 438 -31.26 -32.62 16.47
CA SER A 438 -32.34 -33.56 16.74
C SER A 438 -32.00 -34.29 18.04
N VAL A 439 -32.76 -33.98 19.10
CA VAL A 439 -32.76 -34.77 20.33
C VAL A 439 -33.41 -36.11 20.01
N ASN A 440 -32.65 -37.19 20.15
CA ASN A 440 -33.09 -38.58 20.28
C ASN A 440 -32.21 -39.23 21.34
#